data_AF-A0A3U6ZEI9-F1
#
_entry.id   AF-A0A3U6ZEI9-F1
#
_cell.length_a   1.000
_cell.length_b   1.000
_cell.length_c   1.000
_cell.angle_alpha   90.00
_cell.angle_beta   90.00
_cell.angle_gamma   90.00
#
_symmetry.space_group_name_H-M   'P 1'
#
loop_
_entity.id
_entity.type
_entity.pdbx_description
1 polymer ?
#
loop_
_entity_poly.entity_id
_entity_poly.type
_entity_poly.pdbx_seq_one_letter_code
_entity_poly.pdbx_strand_id
1 'polypeptide(L)'
;MNTATEVFCWLCLLESELLSIRAFQNAGLYPMYDKNDEELTFECSVYNSGIACGEFLESLEAGTITPLTAAGKELLDALNHTGQTLCAPVWEQSVRQGLYDARADRAIYEAGADGWIYS
;
A
#
# COMPACT_ATOMS: atom_id res chain seq x y z
N MET A 1 -0.86 -7.53 13.02
CA MET A 1 -1.58 -8.64 12.35
C MET A 1 -0.91 -9.94 12.79
N ASN A 2 -1.52 -10.63 13.75
CA ASN A 2 -0.91 -11.68 14.55
C ASN A 2 -1.41 -13.09 14.17
N THR A 3 -2.32 -13.19 13.20
CA THR A 3 -2.75 -14.47 12.64
C THR A 3 -2.66 -14.46 11.12
N ALA A 4 -2.51 -15.65 10.53
CA ALA A 4 -2.55 -15.82 9.08
C ALA A 4 -3.88 -15.32 8.48
N THR A 5 -4.99 -15.46 9.21
CA THR A 5 -6.31 -14.95 8.80
C THR A 5 -6.32 -13.43 8.75
N GLU A 6 -5.80 -12.74 9.76
CA GLU A 6 -5.75 -11.27 9.77
C GLU A 6 -4.90 -10.73 8.62
N VAL A 7 -3.74 -11.33 8.39
CA VAL A 7 -2.84 -10.95 7.29
C VAL A 7 -3.51 -11.18 5.93
N PHE A 8 -4.21 -12.31 5.76
CA PHE A 8 -4.95 -12.59 4.54
C PHE A 8 -6.14 -11.64 4.34
N CYS A 9 -6.88 -11.32 5.40
CA CYS A 9 -7.96 -10.34 5.36
C CYS A 9 -7.45 -8.97 4.91
N TRP A 10 -6.27 -8.54 5.38
CA TRP A 10 -5.67 -7.29 4.93
C TRP A 10 -5.37 -7.30 3.43
N LEU A 11 -4.82 -8.40 2.90
CA LEU A 11 -4.60 -8.54 1.45
C LEU A 11 -5.92 -8.48 0.66
N CYS A 12 -7.00 -9.09 1.16
CA CYS A 12 -8.32 -8.98 0.52
C CYS A 12 -8.88 -7.55 0.53
N LEU A 13 -8.58 -6.75 1.56
CA LEU A 13 -8.98 -5.34 1.58
C LEU A 13 -8.22 -4.54 0.52
N LEU A 14 -6.90 -4.74 0.40
CA LEU A 14 -6.11 -4.13 -0.66
C LEU A 14 -6.58 -4.58 -2.05
N GLU A 15 -6.96 -5.86 -2.21
CA GLU A 15 -7.58 -6.37 -3.45
C GLU A 15 -8.85 -5.60 -3.80
N SER A 16 -9.74 -5.43 -2.83
CA SER A 16 -11.00 -4.70 -3.01
C SER A 16 -10.76 -3.26 -3.46
N GLU A 17 -9.75 -2.58 -2.91
CA GLU A 17 -9.36 -1.23 -3.32
C GLU A 17 -8.88 -1.20 -4.78
N LEU A 18 -7.91 -2.04 -5.14
CA LEU A 18 -7.35 -2.08 -6.49
C LEU A 18 -8.41 -2.45 -7.54
N LEU A 19 -9.29 -3.40 -7.22
CA LEU A 19 -10.41 -3.77 -8.09
C LEU A 19 -11.41 -2.63 -8.25
N SER A 20 -11.67 -1.87 -7.18
CA SER A 20 -12.53 -0.68 -7.23
C SER A 20 -11.91 0.39 -8.11
N ILE A 21 -10.63 0.72 -7.91
CA ILE A 21 -9.89 1.68 -8.76
C ILE A 21 -10.02 1.28 -10.24
N ARG A 22 -9.76 0.00 -10.55
CA ARG A 22 -9.91 -0.51 -11.93
C ARG A 22 -11.31 -0.34 -12.48
N ALA A 23 -12.34 -0.61 -11.68
CA ALA A 23 -13.72 -0.46 -12.10
C ALA A 23 -14.07 1.01 -12.40
N PHE A 24 -13.62 1.96 -11.57
CA PHE A 24 -13.83 3.39 -11.79
C PHE A 24 -13.09 3.88 -13.03
N GLN A 25 -11.85 3.41 -13.25
CA GLN A 25 -11.09 3.69 -14.48
C GLN A 25 -11.82 3.19 -15.73
N ASN A 26 -12.27 1.94 -15.72
CA ASN A 26 -13.01 1.35 -16.84
C ASN A 26 -14.34 2.05 -17.14
N ALA A 27 -15.00 2.57 -16.10
CA ALA A 27 -16.24 3.34 -16.25
C ALA A 27 -16.00 4.79 -16.69
N GLY A 28 -14.75 5.24 -16.82
CA GLY A 28 -14.40 6.62 -17.16
C GLY A 28 -14.79 7.62 -16.07
N LEU A 29 -14.87 7.18 -14.81
CA LEU A 29 -15.31 8.01 -13.68
C LEU A 29 -14.18 8.82 -13.06
N TYR A 30 -12.93 8.58 -13.45
CA TYR A 30 -11.81 9.43 -13.07
C TYR A 30 -11.71 10.63 -14.02
N PRO A 31 -11.67 11.86 -13.51
CA PRO A 31 -11.51 13.04 -14.34
C PRO A 31 -10.12 13.04 -15.00
N MET A 32 -10.07 13.37 -16.29
CA MET A 32 -8.82 13.46 -17.07
C MET A 32 -7.99 14.71 -16.77
N TYR A 33 -8.62 15.72 -16.17
CA TYR A 33 -8.00 16.98 -15.79
C TYR A 33 -8.51 17.35 -14.42
N ASP A 34 -7.60 17.69 -13.52
CA ASP A 34 -7.98 18.49 -12.38
C ASP A 34 -8.06 19.97 -12.80
N LYS A 35 -9.11 20.65 -12.35
CA LYS A 35 -9.33 22.08 -12.65
C LYS A 35 -8.47 22.99 -11.77
N ASN A 36 -7.82 22.43 -10.75
CA ASN A 36 -7.10 23.15 -9.70
C ASN A 36 -5.59 22.83 -9.66
N ASP A 37 -5.02 22.15 -10.67
CA ASP A 37 -3.62 21.63 -10.66
C ASP A 37 -3.30 20.66 -9.50
N GLU A 38 -4.31 20.04 -8.88
CA GLU A 38 -4.20 18.95 -7.92
C GLU A 38 -3.85 17.62 -8.62
N GLU A 39 -3.24 16.70 -7.87
CA GLU A 39 -2.94 15.35 -8.35
C GLU A 39 -4.22 14.64 -8.83
N LEU A 40 -4.11 13.91 -9.93
CA LEU A 40 -5.25 13.19 -10.51
C LEU A 40 -5.77 12.17 -9.51
N THR A 41 -7.08 12.21 -9.19
CA THR A 41 -7.71 11.32 -8.21
C THR A 41 -7.42 9.83 -8.46
N PHE A 42 -7.27 9.45 -9.74
CA PHE A 42 -6.83 8.11 -10.13
C PHE A 42 -5.43 7.77 -9.59
N GLU A 43 -4.46 8.64 -9.87
CA GLU A 43 -3.07 8.47 -9.46
C GLU A 43 -2.95 8.51 -7.95
N CYS A 44 -3.65 9.41 -7.26
CA CYS A 44 -3.70 9.40 -5.78
C CYS A 44 -4.24 8.08 -5.23
N SER A 45 -5.26 7.50 -5.87
CA SER A 45 -5.85 6.22 -5.42
C SER A 45 -4.83 5.09 -5.57
N VAL A 46 -4.15 5.00 -6.72
CA VAL A 46 -3.07 4.03 -6.95
C VAL A 46 -1.89 4.26 -6.00
N TYR A 47 -1.54 5.53 -5.76
CA TYR A 47 -0.46 5.92 -4.87
C TYR A 47 -0.74 5.43 -3.44
N ASN A 48 -1.90 5.75 -2.87
CA ASN A 48 -2.26 5.38 -1.51
C ASN A 48 -2.29 3.85 -1.31
N SER A 49 -2.88 3.10 -2.23
CA SER A 49 -2.87 1.63 -2.15
C SER A 49 -1.46 1.06 -2.27
N GLY A 50 -0.57 1.69 -3.05
CA GLY A 50 0.83 1.30 -3.14
C GLY A 50 1.64 1.64 -1.88
N ILE A 51 1.39 2.79 -1.23
CA ILE A 51 1.96 3.10 0.10
C ILE A 51 1.62 2.00 1.09
N ALA A 52 0.34 1.67 1.22
CA ALA A 52 -0.13 0.62 2.12
C ALA A 52 0.52 -0.75 1.82
N CYS A 53 0.69 -1.08 0.54
CA CYS A 53 1.41 -2.29 0.12
C CYS A 53 2.89 -2.26 0.55
N GLY A 54 3.57 -1.11 0.39
CA GLY A 54 4.95 -0.92 0.84
C GLY A 54 5.14 -1.12 2.35
N GLU A 55 4.28 -0.50 3.16
CA GLU A 55 4.27 -0.65 4.62
C GLU A 55 4.03 -2.10 5.05
N PHE A 56 3.12 -2.79 4.35
CA PHE A 56 2.84 -4.21 4.58
C PHE A 56 4.04 -5.10 4.28
N LEU A 57 4.74 -4.86 3.16
CA LEU A 57 5.96 -5.58 2.80
C LEU A 57 7.07 -5.37 3.82
N GLU A 58 7.22 -4.15 4.33
CA GLU A 58 8.16 -3.86 5.42
C GLU A 58 7.79 -4.69 6.66
N SER A 59 6.52 -4.70 7.05
CA SER A 59 6.07 -5.46 8.21
C SER A 59 6.34 -6.97 8.08
N LEU A 60 6.23 -7.52 6.86
CA LEU A 60 6.62 -8.91 6.57
C LEU A 60 8.13 -9.12 6.73
N GLU A 61 8.94 -8.23 6.17
CA GLU A 61 10.41 -8.29 6.23
C GLU A 61 10.93 -8.13 7.67
N ALA A 62 10.29 -7.24 8.43
CA ALA A 62 10.53 -6.99 9.85
C ALA A 62 10.16 -8.17 10.76
N GLY A 63 9.29 -9.06 10.29
CA GLY A 63 8.67 -10.11 11.11
C GLY A 63 7.71 -9.55 12.16
N THR A 64 7.18 -8.33 11.99
CA THR A 64 6.21 -7.70 12.91
C THR A 64 4.79 -8.21 12.69
N ILE A 65 4.55 -8.95 11.61
CA ILE A 65 3.29 -9.62 11.31
C ILE A 65 3.51 -11.10 10.99
N THR A 66 2.42 -11.88 11.04
CA THR A 66 2.48 -13.31 10.72
C THR A 66 2.94 -13.55 9.28
N PRO A 67 3.84 -14.53 9.03
CA PRO A 67 4.26 -14.89 7.68
C PRO A 67 3.09 -15.29 6.78
N LEU A 68 3.21 -15.00 5.48
CA LEU A 68 2.22 -15.39 4.49
C LEU A 68 2.12 -16.90 4.32
N THR A 69 0.89 -17.39 4.20
CA THR A 69 0.57 -18.71 3.64
C THR A 69 0.88 -18.73 2.13
N ALA A 70 0.82 -19.92 1.49
CA ALA A 70 0.96 -20.02 0.04
C ALA A 70 -0.07 -19.16 -0.71
N ALA A 71 -1.35 -19.26 -0.32
CA ALA A 71 -2.41 -18.44 -0.89
C ALA A 71 -2.19 -16.94 -0.66
N GLY A 72 -1.65 -16.54 0.49
CA GLY A 72 -1.32 -15.13 0.76
C GLY A 72 -0.22 -14.61 -0.15
N LYS A 73 0.78 -15.42 -0.49
CA LYS A 73 1.84 -15.06 -1.45
C LYS A 73 1.29 -14.90 -2.86
N GLU A 74 0.47 -15.87 -3.30
CA GLU A 74 -0.18 -15.82 -4.61
C GLU A 74 -1.07 -14.57 -4.75
N LEU A 75 -1.83 -14.23 -3.70
CA LEU A 75 -2.63 -13.01 -3.69
C LEU A 75 -1.74 -11.77 -3.75
N LEU A 76 -0.70 -11.66 -2.92
CA LEU A 76 0.22 -10.52 -2.94
C LEU A 76 0.86 -10.30 -4.33
N ASP A 77 1.27 -11.38 -5.00
CA ASP A 77 1.81 -11.30 -6.37
C ASP A 77 0.75 -10.77 -7.37
N ALA A 78 -0.50 -11.22 -7.25
CA ALA A 78 -1.60 -10.75 -8.06
C ALA A 78 -1.95 -9.27 -7.80
N LEU A 79 -1.85 -8.81 -6.55
CA LEU A 79 -2.03 -7.40 -6.17
C LEU A 79 -0.95 -6.53 -6.78
N ASN A 80 0.32 -6.96 -6.68
CA ASN A 80 1.43 -6.24 -7.29
C ASN A 80 1.27 -6.13 -8.82
N HIS A 81 0.87 -7.22 -9.47
CA HIS A 81 0.58 -7.20 -10.91
C HIS A 81 -0.59 -6.25 -11.26
N THR A 82 -1.65 -6.25 -10.44
CA THR A 82 -2.81 -5.37 -10.64
C THR A 82 -2.44 -3.90 -10.49
N GLY A 83 -1.68 -3.54 -9.46
CA GLY A 83 -1.19 -2.17 -9.25
C GLY A 83 -0.33 -1.67 -10.41
N GLN A 84 0.61 -2.50 -10.89
CA GLN A 84 1.41 -2.19 -12.07
C GLN A 84 0.56 -2.00 -13.34
N THR A 85 -0.50 -2.81 -13.50
CA THR A 85 -1.43 -2.70 -14.63
C THR A 85 -2.25 -1.42 -14.59
N LEU A 86 -2.61 -0.93 -13.39
CA LEU A 86 -3.33 0.33 -13.23
C LEU A 86 -2.44 1.52 -13.60
N CYS A 87 -1.30 1.66 -12.93
CA CYS A 87 -0.32 2.72 -13.22
C CYS A 87 1.06 2.35 -12.65
N ALA A 88 1.89 1.68 -13.46
CA ALA A 88 3.21 1.20 -13.02
C ALA A 88 4.12 2.29 -12.40
N PRO A 89 4.29 3.49 -13.00
CA PRO A 89 5.18 4.49 -12.41
C PRO A 89 4.75 4.92 -11.00
N VAL A 90 3.45 5.18 -10.82
CA VAL A 90 2.88 5.59 -9.53
C VAL A 90 2.97 4.45 -8.52
N TRP A 91 2.56 3.24 -8.91
CA TRP A 91 2.60 2.06 -8.05
C TRP A 91 4.00 1.73 -7.55
N GLU A 92 4.99 1.67 -8.46
CA GLU A 92 6.36 1.33 -8.08
C GLU A 92 7.00 2.40 -7.19
N GLN A 93 6.68 3.67 -7.43
CA GLN A 93 7.14 4.77 -6.59
C GLN A 93 6.53 4.67 -5.19
N SER A 94 5.21 4.51 -5.10
CA SER A 94 4.51 4.50 -3.82
C SER A 94 4.82 3.28 -2.98
N VAL A 95 4.96 2.09 -3.56
CA VAL A 95 5.43 0.89 -2.84
C VAL A 95 6.82 1.11 -2.24
N ARG A 96 7.74 1.72 -2.99
CA ARG A 96 9.08 2.05 -2.48
C ARG A 96 9.02 3.08 -1.35
N GLN A 97 8.15 4.08 -1.49
CA GLN A 97 7.97 5.13 -0.50
C GLN A 97 7.38 4.57 0.80
N GLY A 98 6.30 3.79 0.75
CA GLY A 98 5.69 3.20 1.94
C GLY A 98 6.63 2.26 2.69
N LEU A 99 7.47 1.52 1.96
CA LEU A 99 8.52 0.70 2.55
C LEU A 99 9.61 1.56 3.23
N TYR A 100 10.00 2.68 2.63
CA TYR A 100 10.95 3.61 3.23
C TYR A 100 10.39 4.26 4.49
N ASP A 101 9.14 4.74 4.44
CA ASP A 101 8.48 5.42 5.54
C ASP A 101 8.28 4.48 6.72
N ALA A 102 7.81 3.25 6.49
CA ALA A 102 7.69 2.23 7.55
C ALA A 102 9.05 1.91 8.21
N ARG A 103 10.13 1.84 7.43
CA ARG A 103 11.48 1.65 7.99
C ARG A 103 11.93 2.84 8.82
N ALA A 104 11.63 4.06 8.37
CA ALA A 104 11.96 5.28 9.10
C ALA A 104 11.19 5.36 10.42
N ASP A 105 9.88 5.08 10.40
CA ASP A 105 9.02 5.06 11.58
C ASP A 105 9.50 4.04 12.61
N ARG A 106 9.84 2.81 12.16
CA ARG A 106 10.43 1.81 13.06
C ARG A 106 11.75 2.29 13.66
N ALA A 107 12.63 2.87 12.87
CA ALA A 107 13.92 3.35 13.36
C ALA A 107 13.76 4.48 14.40
N ILE A 108 12.79 5.38 14.21
CA ILE A 108 12.44 6.43 15.17
C ILE A 108 11.92 5.82 16.48
N TYR A 109 11.01 4.84 16.37
CA TYR A 109 10.46 4.12 17.52
C TYR A 109 11.56 3.38 18.31
N GLU A 110 12.44 2.64 17.63
CA GLU A 110 13.55 1.89 18.24
C GLU A 110 14.60 2.81 18.89
N ALA A 111 14.78 4.02 18.38
CA ALA A 111 15.67 5.02 18.97
C ALA A 111 15.10 5.65 20.26
N GLY A 112 13.84 5.34 20.63
CA GLY A 112 13.14 6.03 21.73
C GLY A 112 12.98 7.53 21.45
N ALA A 113 13.00 7.91 20.16
CA ALA A 113 12.90 9.28 19.70
C ALA A 113 11.45 9.72 19.48
N ASP A 114 10.47 8.93 19.95
CA ASP A 114 9.05 9.29 19.98
C ASP A 114 8.71 10.30 21.10
N GLY A 115 9.63 10.53 22.04
CA GLY A 115 9.48 11.41 23.21
C GLY A 115 9.52 12.92 22.99
N TRP A 116 9.33 13.45 21.77
CA TRP A 116 9.36 14.92 21.51
C TRP A 116 8.10 15.69 21.96
N ILE A 117 7.20 15.07 22.73
CA ILE A 117 6.08 15.76 23.36
C ILE A 117 6.12 15.41 24.85
N TYR A 118 6.30 16.43 25.70
CA TYR A 118 6.46 16.40 27.17
C TYR A 118 7.90 16.27 27.71
N SER A 119 8.64 17.37 27.59
CA SER A 119 9.62 17.80 28.59
C SER A 119 9.33 19.24 29.01
#